data_AF-A0A4P8GGK7-F1
#
_entry.id   AF-A0A4P8GGK7-F1
#
_cell.length_a   1.000
_cell.length_b   1.000
_cell.length_c   1.000
_cell.angle_alpha   90.00
_cell.angle_beta   90.00
_cell.angle_gamma   90.00
#
_symmetry.space_group_name_H-M   'P 1'
#
loop_
_entity.id
_entity.type
_entity.pdbx_description
1 polymer ?
#
loop_
_entity_poly.entity_id
_entity_poly.type
_entity_poly.pdbx_seq_one_letter_code
_entity_poly.pdbx_strand_id
1 'polypeptide(L)' 'MATWSNLNLQNSASPLMEQIIFFHDHSLIILIMITILISYMLMTLFL' A
#
# COMPACT_ATOMS: atom_id res chain seq x y z
N MET A 1 18.80 6.61 -1.83
CA MET A 1 18.68 7.87 -1.06
C MET A 1 17.27 8.38 -1.26
N ALA A 2 16.56 8.69 -0.18
CA ALA A 2 15.24 9.28 -0.28
C ALA A 2 15.35 10.69 -0.88
N THR A 3 14.62 10.94 -1.94
CA THR A 3 14.38 12.30 -2.45
C THR A 3 13.12 12.83 -1.80
N TRP A 4 13.05 14.16 -1.63
CA TRP A 4 11.83 14.83 -1.20
C TRP A 4 10.66 14.44 -2.11
N SER A 5 9.45 14.36 -1.54
CA SER A 5 8.21 13.99 -2.24
C SER A 5 8.13 12.59 -2.86
N ASN A 6 9.05 11.68 -2.54
CA ASN A 6 8.94 10.30 -3.02
C ASN A 6 8.05 9.47 -2.07
N LEU A 7 6.91 9.01 -2.57
CA LEU A 7 5.92 8.22 -1.81
C LEU A 7 6.23 6.72 -1.84
N ASN A 8 7.03 6.26 -2.80
CA ASN A 8 7.39 4.86 -2.95
C ASN A 8 8.60 4.50 -2.08
N LEU A 9 8.80 3.19 -1.89
CA LEU A 9 10.01 2.66 -1.29
C LEU A 9 11.24 2.99 -2.16
N GLN A 10 12.39 3.15 -1.51
CA GLN A 10 13.65 3.29 -2.24
C GLN A 10 13.95 2.01 -3.02
N ASN A 11 14.68 2.15 -4.13
CA ASN A 11 15.16 1.01 -4.90
C ASN A 11 15.89 0.00 -4.00
N SER A 12 15.69 -1.29 -4.24
CA SER A 12 16.30 -2.35 -3.45
C SER A 12 17.83 -2.29 -3.54
N ALA A 13 18.48 -2.28 -2.38
CA ALA A 13 19.94 -2.37 -2.26
C ALA A 13 20.41 -3.79 -1.86
N SER A 14 19.47 -4.69 -1.57
CA SER A 14 19.72 -6.09 -1.20
C SER A 14 18.58 -7.00 -1.64
N PRO A 15 18.82 -8.30 -1.84
CA PRO A 15 17.76 -9.28 -2.17
C PRO A 15 16.67 -9.36 -1.11
N LEU A 16 17.00 -9.10 0.16
CA LEU A 16 16.03 -9.06 1.25
C LEU A 16 15.07 -7.88 1.12
N MET A 17 15.56 -6.69 0.73
CA MET A 17 14.71 -5.51 0.54
C MET A 17 13.70 -5.73 -0.58
N GLU A 18 14.08 -6.45 -1.63
CA GLU A 18 13.17 -6.81 -2.72
C GLU A 18 12.01 -7.71 -2.23
N GLN A 19 12.31 -8.71 -1.39
CA GLN A 19 11.28 -9.53 -0.76
C GLN A 19 10.34 -8.71 0.15
N ILE A 20 10.88 -7.74 0.88
CA ILE A 20 10.07 -6.85 1.73
C ILE A 20 9.19 -5.94 0.88
N ILE A 21 9.69 -5.43 -0.26
CA ILE A 21 8.89 -4.63 -1.20
C ILE A 21 7.72 -5.47 -1.75
N PHE A 22 7.95 -6.72 -2.16
CA PHE A 22 6.87 -7.60 -2.59
C PHE A 22 5.83 -7.87 -1.50
N PHE A 23 6.28 -8.10 -0.27
CA PHE A 23 5.38 -8.29 0.86
C PHE A 23 4.58 -7.03 1.17
N HIS A 24 5.23 -5.86 1.14
CA HIS A 24 4.60 -4.56 1.34
C HIS A 24 3.48 -4.34 0.33
N ASP A 25 3.77 -4.53 -0.97
CA ASP A 25 2.79 -4.31 -2.03
C ASP A 25 1.59 -5.23 -1.90
N HIS A 26 1.81 -6.50 -1.53
CA HIS A 26 0.73 -7.43 -1.25
C HIS A 26 -0.14 -6.97 -0.07
N SER A 27 0.48 -6.55 1.03
CA SER A 27 -0.24 -6.05 2.20
C SER A 27 -1.05 -4.79 1.91
N LEU A 28 -0.51 -3.89 1.08
CA LEU A 28 -1.15 -2.64 0.70
C LEU A 28 -2.36 -2.86 -0.20
N ILE A 29 -2.32 -3.85 -1.10
CA ILE A 29 -3.49 -4.26 -1.88
C ILE A 29 -4.62 -4.73 -0.97
N ILE A 30 -4.32 -5.57 0.03
CA ILE A 30 -5.32 -6.05 0.99
C ILE A 30 -5.93 -4.88 1.78
N LEU A 31 -5.08 -3.97 2.26
CA LEU A 31 -5.53 -2.80 3.03
C LEU A 31 -6.45 -1.90 2.18
N ILE A 32 -6.07 -1.60 0.93
CA ILE A 32 -6.89 -0.80 0.02
C ILE A 32 -8.22 -1.49 -0.29
N MET A 33 -8.23 -2.81 -0.48
CA MET A 33 -9.47 -3.55 -0.68
C MET A 33 -10.43 -3.39 0.51
N ILE A 34 -9.92 -3.50 1.73
CA ILE A 34 -10.72 -3.36 2.94
C ILE A 34 -11.22 -1.91 3.09
N THR A 35 -10.38 -0.90 2.85
CA THR A 35 -10.80 0.50 2.97
C THR A 35 -11.85 0.89 1.94
N ILE A 36 -11.75 0.39 0.70
CA ILE A 36 -12.78 0.57 -0.34
C ILE A 36 -14.08 -0.12 0.06
N LEU A 37 -14.02 -1.35 0.56
CA LEU A 37 -15.21 -2.08 1.00
C LEU A 37 -15.94 -1.34 2.13
N ILE A 38 -15.20 -0.88 3.15
CA ILE A 38 -15.76 -0.10 4.26
C ILE A 38 -16.32 1.23 3.76
N SER A 39 -15.59 1.94 2.90
CA SER A 39 -16.04 3.20 2.31
C SER A 39 -17.34 3.02 1.52
N TYR A 40 -17.45 1.95 0.73
CA TYR A 40 -18.67 1.61 0.03
C TYR A 40 -19.83 1.35 0.99
N MET A 41 -19.63 0.57 2.05
CA MET A 41 -20.67 0.32 3.06
C MET A 41 -21.12 1.59 3.77
N LEU A 42 -20.18 2.49 4.10
CA LEU A 42 -20.51 3.79 4.68
C LEU A 42 -21.31 4.65 3.71
N MET A 43 -20.90 4.71 2.44
CA MET A 43 -21.63 5.46 1.41
C MET A 43 -23.06 4.92 1.24
N THR A 44 -23.26 3.61 1.19
CA THR A 44 -24.60 3.01 1.09
C THR A 44 -25.48 3.20 2.32
N LEU A 45 -24.91 3.56 3.48
CA LEU A 45 -25.67 3.85 4.69
C LEU A 45 -26.14 5.32 4.74
N PHE A 46 -25.33 6.23 4.20
CA PHE A 46 -25.57 7.68 4.24
C PHE A 46 -26.26 8.23 2.98
N LEU A 47 -26.12 7.56 1.83
CA LEU A 47 -26.93 7.76 0.63
C LEU A 47 -28.18 6.89 0.68
#